data_AF-A0A6L3XUQ7-F1
#
_entry.id   AF-A0A6L3XUQ7-F1
#
_cell.length_a   1.000
_cell.length_b   1.000
_cell.length_c   1.000
_cell.angle_alpha   90.00
_cell.angle_beta   90.00
_cell.angle_gamma   90.00
#
_symmetry.space_group_name_H-M   'P 1'
#
loop_
_entity.id
_entity.type
_entity.pdbx_description
1 polymer ?
#
loop_
_entity_poly.entity_id
_entity_poly.type
_entity_poly.pdbx_seq_one_letter_code
_entity_poly.pdbx_strand_id
1 'polypeptide(L)'
;MHSLAPLLSPPVSEAQLLQQAQRLAGYSLGELAVMAGLTIPNDLKRDKGWIGVLLERWLGASAGSKPEQDFAALGVELKTIPIDSQGRPLETTFVCVAPLTGNSGVTWETSHVRHKLKRVLWVPVEGDRQIPLAERRVGAPLLWSPNEEEERQLSQDWEELMDMIVLGQVERCLLYTYGAA
;
A
#
# COMPACT_ATOMS: atom_id res chain seq x y z
N MET A 1 -16.74 11.83 -24.41
CA MET A 1 -16.40 11.38 -23.04
C MET A 1 -15.69 10.05 -23.16
N HIS A 2 -14.41 9.96 -22.81
CA HIS A 2 -13.71 8.68 -22.83
C HIS A 2 -14.22 7.82 -21.68
N SER A 3 -14.70 6.62 -21.98
CA SER A 3 -15.10 5.64 -20.97
C SER A 3 -13.93 5.32 -20.04
N LEU A 4 -14.20 5.23 -18.75
CA LEU A 4 -13.23 4.75 -17.77
C LEU A 4 -12.91 3.27 -18.07
N ALA A 5 -11.64 2.94 -18.21
CA ALA A 5 -11.16 1.57 -18.49
C ALA A 5 -9.81 1.33 -17.79
N PRO A 6 -9.48 0.08 -17.42
CA PRO A 6 -8.16 -0.28 -16.90
C PRO A 6 -7.04 0.05 -17.88
N LEU A 7 -5.85 0.39 -17.36
CA LEU A 7 -4.66 0.54 -18.22
C LEU A 7 -4.24 -0.83 -18.78
N LEU A 8 -3.94 -0.87 -20.08
CA LEU A 8 -3.53 -2.09 -20.78
C LEU A 8 -2.04 -2.41 -20.58
N SER A 9 -1.25 -1.42 -20.16
CA SER A 9 0.18 -1.52 -19.90
C SER A 9 0.54 -0.67 -18.70
N PRO A 10 1.68 -0.94 -18.04
CA PRO A 10 2.18 -0.07 -16.99
C PRO A 10 2.32 1.39 -17.45
N PRO A 11 1.99 2.36 -16.58
CA PRO A 11 2.12 3.77 -16.90
C PRO A 11 3.60 4.13 -17.09
N VAL A 12 3.86 5.05 -18.01
CA VAL A 12 5.23 5.49 -18.36
C VAL A 12 5.68 6.74 -17.59
N SER A 13 4.80 7.31 -16.76
CA SER A 13 5.13 8.42 -15.87
C SER A 13 4.26 8.42 -14.60
N GLU A 14 4.78 9.03 -13.53
CA GLU A 14 4.00 9.27 -12.30
C GLU A 14 2.74 10.09 -12.57
N ALA A 15 2.79 11.05 -13.51
CA ALA A 15 1.65 11.86 -13.88
C ALA A 15 0.53 11.03 -14.52
N GLN A 16 0.87 10.09 -15.41
CA GLN A 16 -0.11 9.17 -16.00
C GLN A 16 -0.70 8.22 -14.95
N LEU A 17 0.15 7.68 -14.08
CA LEU A 17 -0.27 6.83 -12.97
C LEU A 17 -1.26 7.56 -12.06
N LEU A 18 -0.90 8.77 -11.61
CA LEU A 18 -1.74 9.60 -10.74
C LEU A 18 -3.03 10.02 -11.43
N GLN A 19 -2.97 10.43 -12.71
CA GLN A 19 -4.17 10.78 -13.48
C GLN A 19 -5.13 9.59 -13.57
N GLN A 20 -4.64 8.39 -13.83
CA GLN A 20 -5.49 7.20 -13.84
C GLN A 20 -6.08 6.92 -12.46
N ALA A 21 -5.28 6.97 -11.40
CA ALA A 21 -5.76 6.77 -10.03
C ALA A 21 -6.84 7.80 -9.64
N GLN A 22 -6.67 9.06 -10.03
CA GLN A 22 -7.65 10.13 -9.78
C GLN A 22 -8.99 9.86 -10.48
N ARG A 23 -8.98 9.20 -11.64
CA ARG A 23 -10.22 8.81 -12.32
C ARG A 23 -10.99 7.69 -11.61
N LEU A 24 -10.35 6.95 -10.70
CA LEU A 24 -11.01 5.93 -9.88
C LEU A 24 -11.70 6.52 -8.65
N ALA A 25 -11.29 7.71 -8.21
CA ALA A 25 -11.85 8.35 -7.03
C ALA A 25 -13.36 8.58 -7.18
N GLY A 26 -14.10 8.23 -6.14
CA GLY A 26 -15.57 8.32 -6.09
C GLY A 26 -16.30 7.06 -6.58
N TYR A 27 -15.66 6.18 -7.36
CA TYR A 27 -16.27 4.90 -7.73
C TYR A 27 -16.29 3.93 -6.57
N SER A 28 -17.33 3.10 -6.53
CA SER A 28 -17.40 1.96 -5.63
C SER A 28 -16.50 0.81 -6.11
N LEU A 29 -16.02 -0.01 -5.19
CA LEU A 29 -15.25 -1.21 -5.51
C LEU A 29 -16.04 -2.18 -6.41
N GLY A 30 -17.37 -2.25 -6.24
CA GLY A 30 -18.25 -3.06 -7.06
C GLY A 30 -18.30 -2.60 -8.51
N GLU A 31 -18.48 -1.30 -8.76
CA GLU A 31 -18.44 -0.73 -10.12
C GLU A 31 -17.09 -0.99 -10.79
N LEU A 32 -15.99 -0.73 -10.06
CA LEU A 32 -14.64 -0.96 -10.55
C LEU A 32 -14.38 -2.44 -10.85
N ALA A 33 -14.88 -3.36 -10.02
CA ALA A 33 -14.73 -4.79 -10.24
C ALA A 33 -15.51 -5.26 -11.47
N VAL A 34 -16.77 -4.84 -11.64
CA VAL A 34 -17.59 -5.19 -12.81
C VAL A 34 -16.95 -4.68 -14.10
N MET A 35 -16.52 -3.41 -14.13
CA MET A 35 -15.84 -2.83 -15.29
C MET A 35 -14.50 -3.49 -15.60
N ALA A 36 -13.80 -4.02 -14.59
CA ALA A 36 -12.59 -4.80 -14.77
C ALA A 36 -12.86 -6.29 -15.06
N GLY A 37 -14.10 -6.78 -15.02
CA GLY A 37 -14.41 -8.21 -15.14
C GLY A 37 -13.83 -9.05 -14.00
N LEU A 38 -13.87 -8.54 -12.77
CA LEU A 38 -13.52 -9.26 -11.54
C LEU A 38 -14.78 -9.56 -10.72
N THR A 39 -14.82 -10.76 -10.12
CA THR A 39 -15.83 -11.08 -9.12
C THR A 39 -15.44 -10.47 -7.79
N ILE A 40 -16.37 -9.72 -7.19
CA ILE A 40 -16.19 -9.16 -5.85
C ILE A 40 -16.54 -10.19 -4.78
N PRO A 41 -15.68 -10.41 -3.77
CA PRO A 41 -16.01 -11.26 -2.63
C PRO A 41 -17.04 -10.57 -1.72
N ASN A 42 -17.74 -11.35 -0.90
CA ASN A 42 -18.70 -10.80 0.07
C ASN A 42 -18.00 -10.07 1.23
N ASP A 43 -16.82 -10.55 1.65
CA ASP A 43 -15.99 -9.93 2.67
C ASP A 43 -14.49 -10.19 2.41
N LEU A 44 -13.61 -9.50 3.13
CA LEU A 44 -12.15 -9.61 2.98
C LEU A 44 -11.52 -10.64 3.94
N LYS A 45 -12.29 -11.54 4.57
CA LYS A 45 -11.73 -12.47 5.57
C LYS A 45 -10.73 -13.46 4.97
N ARG A 46 -11.02 -13.93 3.75
CA ARG A 46 -10.18 -14.86 2.99
C ARG A 46 -9.32 -14.17 1.94
N ASP A 47 -9.73 -12.99 1.50
CA ASP A 47 -9.15 -12.27 0.36
C ASP A 47 -8.60 -10.89 0.77
N LYS A 48 -7.77 -10.84 1.81
CA LYS A 48 -7.27 -9.59 2.41
C LYS A 48 -6.57 -8.65 1.41
N GLY A 49 -5.98 -9.19 0.35
CA GLY A 49 -5.29 -8.42 -0.70
C GLY A 49 -6.16 -8.05 -1.91
N TRP A 50 -7.45 -8.40 -1.93
CA TRP A 50 -8.29 -8.27 -3.13
C TRP A 50 -8.42 -6.83 -3.63
N ILE A 51 -8.52 -5.85 -2.72
CA ILE A 51 -8.58 -4.42 -3.09
C ILE A 51 -7.29 -4.00 -3.80
N GLY A 52 -6.14 -4.45 -3.30
CA GLY A 52 -4.85 -4.21 -3.95
C GLY A 52 -4.82 -4.75 -5.39
N VAL A 53 -5.22 -6.01 -5.56
CA VAL A 53 -5.30 -6.67 -6.89
C VAL A 53 -6.25 -5.95 -7.84
N LEU A 54 -7.39 -5.47 -7.34
CA LEU A 54 -8.33 -4.67 -8.14
C LEU A 54 -7.63 -3.39 -8.64
N LEU A 55 -6.99 -2.63 -7.76
CA LEU A 55 -6.34 -1.38 -8.13
C LEU A 55 -5.11 -1.59 -9.01
N GLU A 56 -4.29 -2.61 -8.75
CA GLU A 56 -3.20 -3.05 -9.62
C GLU A 56 -3.69 -3.25 -11.05
N ARG A 57 -4.82 -3.95 -11.22
CA ARG A 57 -5.43 -4.19 -12.54
C ARG A 57 -5.88 -2.88 -13.20
N TRP A 58 -6.44 -1.95 -12.44
CA TRP A 58 -6.89 -0.65 -12.96
C TRP A 58 -5.74 0.28 -13.36
N LEU A 59 -4.63 0.20 -12.63
CA LEU A 59 -3.46 1.05 -12.78
C LEU A 59 -2.38 0.42 -13.67
N GLY A 60 -2.60 -0.79 -14.18
CA GLY A 60 -1.68 -1.46 -15.09
C GLY A 60 -0.40 -1.93 -14.42
N ALA A 61 -0.44 -2.26 -13.11
CA ALA A 61 0.73 -2.80 -12.41
C ALA A 61 1.24 -4.06 -13.13
N SER A 62 2.56 -4.24 -13.15
CA SER A 62 3.16 -5.41 -13.81
C SER A 62 2.76 -6.68 -13.07
N ALA A 63 2.16 -7.63 -13.79
CA ALA A 63 1.76 -8.91 -13.22
C ALA A 63 2.98 -9.69 -12.71
N GLY A 64 3.00 -9.97 -11.40
CA GLY A 64 3.98 -10.84 -10.77
C GLY A 64 4.38 -10.32 -9.40
N SER A 65 4.19 -11.14 -8.36
CA SER A 65 4.56 -10.88 -6.97
C SER A 65 6.08 -10.89 -6.75
N LYS A 66 6.84 -10.21 -7.63
CA LYS A 66 8.26 -10.01 -7.41
C LYS A 66 8.41 -9.10 -6.19
N PRO A 67 9.49 -9.22 -5.41
CA PRO A 67 9.78 -8.32 -4.29
C PRO A 67 10.07 -6.86 -4.71
N GLU A 68 9.82 -6.52 -5.97
CA GLU A 68 9.96 -5.19 -6.57
C GLU A 68 8.72 -4.34 -6.24
N GLN A 69 8.83 -3.03 -6.48
CA GLN A 69 7.68 -2.13 -6.36
C GLN A 69 6.66 -2.39 -7.48
N ASP A 70 5.38 -2.12 -7.22
CA ASP A 70 4.27 -2.42 -8.13
C ASP A 70 4.42 -1.76 -9.52
N PHE A 71 5.06 -0.59 -9.55
CA PHE A 71 5.46 0.11 -10.77
C PHE A 71 6.99 0.29 -10.82
N ALA A 72 7.72 -0.82 -10.94
CA ALA A 72 9.19 -0.86 -10.89
C ALA A 72 9.88 0.17 -11.81
N ALA A 73 9.37 0.40 -13.02
CA ALA A 73 9.93 1.38 -13.96
C ALA A 73 9.80 2.84 -13.48
N LEU A 74 8.79 3.13 -12.65
CA LEU A 74 8.59 4.45 -12.03
C LEU A 74 9.20 4.53 -10.64
N GLY A 75 9.56 3.39 -10.05
CA GLY A 75 10.01 3.31 -8.66
C GLY A 75 8.90 3.64 -7.67
N VAL A 76 7.63 3.33 -7.98
CA VAL A 76 6.45 3.64 -7.16
C VAL A 76 5.82 2.36 -6.61
N GLU A 77 5.57 2.33 -5.30
CA GLU A 77 4.79 1.30 -4.61
C GLU A 77 3.31 1.74 -4.52
N LEU A 78 2.37 0.84 -4.75
CA LEU A 78 0.94 1.03 -4.52
C LEU A 78 0.58 0.58 -3.11
N LYS A 79 -0.11 1.45 -2.35
CA LYS A 79 -0.69 1.05 -1.06
C LYS A 79 -2.12 1.53 -0.92
N THR A 80 -3.01 0.61 -0.59
CA THR A 80 -4.37 0.92 -0.15
C THR A 80 -4.38 1.21 1.34
N ILE A 81 -5.16 2.20 1.77
CA ILE A 81 -5.34 2.50 3.20
C ILE A 81 -6.83 2.59 3.54
N PRO A 82 -7.35 1.72 4.42
CA PRO A 82 -8.74 1.80 4.84
C PRO A 82 -8.93 3.03 5.74
N ILE A 83 -9.91 3.87 5.43
CA ILE A 83 -10.21 5.10 6.17
C ILE A 83 -11.65 5.13 6.70
N ASP A 84 -11.85 5.84 7.81
CA ASP A 84 -13.17 6.16 8.36
C ASP A 84 -13.84 7.33 7.61
N SER A 85 -15.05 7.70 8.03
CA SER A 85 -15.82 8.81 7.44
C SER A 85 -15.18 10.20 7.63
N GLN A 86 -14.18 10.32 8.51
CA GLN A 86 -13.40 11.53 8.73
C GLN A 86 -12.06 11.50 7.96
N GLY A 87 -11.80 10.44 7.18
CA GLY A 87 -10.54 10.26 6.46
C GLY A 87 -9.38 9.74 7.31
N ARG A 88 -9.65 9.25 8.53
CA ARG A 88 -8.61 8.72 9.42
C ARG A 88 -8.32 7.26 9.10
N PRO A 89 -7.04 6.84 9.04
CA PRO A 89 -6.69 5.44 8.89
C PRO A 89 -7.32 4.56 9.97
N LEU A 90 -7.90 3.42 9.57
CA LEU A 90 -8.52 2.45 10.47
C LEU A 90 -7.55 1.36 10.93
N GLU A 91 -6.47 1.14 10.18
CA GLU A 91 -5.52 0.05 10.41
C GLU A 91 -4.10 0.52 10.10
N THR A 92 -3.10 -0.13 10.70
CA THR A 92 -1.69 0.02 10.31
C THR A 92 -1.46 -0.53 8.91
N THR A 93 -0.52 0.06 8.16
CA THR A 93 -0.19 -0.44 6.82
C THR A 93 1.01 -1.37 6.85
N PHE A 94 0.87 -2.53 6.22
CA PHE A 94 1.99 -3.44 6.00
C PHE A 94 2.99 -2.88 4.99
N VAL A 95 4.28 -2.86 5.36
CA VAL A 95 5.38 -2.41 4.49
C VAL A 95 6.12 -3.61 3.90
N CYS A 96 6.79 -4.40 4.75
CA CYS A 96 7.46 -5.64 4.35
C CYS A 96 7.65 -6.56 5.55
N VAL A 97 8.08 -7.80 5.28
CA VAL A 97 8.54 -8.72 6.31
C VAL A 97 9.94 -8.29 6.78
N ALA A 98 10.15 -8.25 8.09
CA ALA A 98 11.48 -8.05 8.67
C ALA A 98 12.27 -9.38 8.67
N PRO A 99 13.47 -9.45 8.07
CA PRO A 99 14.27 -10.66 8.09
C PRO A 99 14.86 -10.91 9.48
N LEU A 100 14.49 -12.03 10.11
CA LEU A 100 15.01 -12.43 11.42
C LEU A 100 16.43 -13.01 11.37
N THR A 101 16.89 -13.38 10.17
CA THR A 101 18.22 -13.95 9.91
C THR A 101 18.77 -13.39 8.60
N GLY A 102 20.10 -13.37 8.44
CA GLY A 102 20.72 -12.89 7.19
C GLY A 102 20.63 -11.37 7.00
N ASN A 103 20.48 -10.64 8.09
CA ASN A 103 20.40 -9.18 8.16
C ASN A 103 21.77 -8.51 8.40
N SER A 104 22.84 -9.28 8.56
CA SER A 104 24.19 -8.75 8.76
C SER A 104 24.63 -7.87 7.58
N GLY A 105 24.94 -6.61 7.87
CA GLY A 105 25.41 -5.64 6.87
C GLY A 105 24.30 -4.89 6.13
N VAL A 106 23.02 -5.12 6.45
CA VAL A 106 21.91 -4.29 5.97
C VAL A 106 21.90 -2.97 6.76
N THR A 107 21.80 -1.85 6.06
CA THR A 107 21.67 -0.50 6.64
C THR A 107 20.30 0.09 6.27
N TRP A 108 19.91 1.21 6.89
CA TRP A 108 18.68 1.92 6.53
C TRP A 108 18.61 2.19 5.02
N GLU A 109 19.71 2.69 4.43
CA GLU A 109 19.80 3.09 3.03
C GLU A 109 19.54 1.94 2.05
N THR A 110 19.94 0.73 2.45
CA THR A 110 19.85 -0.51 1.68
C THR A 110 18.67 -1.41 2.11
N SER A 111 17.87 -0.96 3.07
CA SER A 111 16.75 -1.73 3.62
C SER A 111 15.58 -1.85 2.64
N HIS A 112 14.87 -2.98 2.71
CA HIS A 112 13.62 -3.18 1.97
C HIS A 112 12.52 -2.20 2.39
N VAL A 113 12.49 -1.82 3.68
CA VAL A 113 11.53 -0.85 4.22
C VAL A 113 11.68 0.48 3.50
N ARG A 114 12.90 1.03 3.50
CA ARG A 114 13.20 2.28 2.81
C ARG A 114 12.94 2.18 1.31
N HIS A 115 13.34 1.08 0.67
CA HIS A 115 13.08 0.87 -0.76
C HIS A 115 11.58 0.96 -1.09
N LYS A 116 10.73 0.33 -0.28
CA LYS A 116 9.26 0.35 -0.48
C LYS A 116 8.60 1.68 -0.14
N LEU A 117 9.12 2.42 0.85
CA LEU A 117 8.54 3.70 1.28
C LEU A 117 9.08 4.92 0.52
N LYS A 118 10.15 4.76 -0.28
CA LYS A 118 10.76 5.86 -1.04
C LYS A 118 9.77 6.67 -1.87
N ARG A 119 8.80 6.00 -2.49
CA ARG A 119 7.74 6.61 -3.30
C ARG A 119 6.49 5.73 -3.26
N VAL A 120 5.41 6.26 -2.73
CA VAL A 120 4.16 5.51 -2.52
C VAL A 120 2.99 6.24 -3.14
N LEU A 121 2.22 5.54 -3.96
CA LEU A 121 0.87 5.93 -4.36
C LEU A 121 -0.10 5.39 -3.31
N TRP A 122 -0.58 6.27 -2.44
CA TRP A 122 -1.64 5.94 -1.49
C TRP A 122 -2.99 6.07 -2.16
N VAL A 123 -3.81 5.03 -2.03
CA VAL A 123 -5.20 5.04 -2.47
C VAL A 123 -6.10 4.76 -1.26
N PRO A 124 -6.71 5.79 -0.66
CA PRO A 124 -7.67 5.61 0.42
C PRO A 124 -8.90 4.85 -0.07
N VAL A 125 -9.46 3.99 0.78
CA VAL A 125 -10.71 3.28 0.51
C VAL A 125 -11.58 3.31 1.76
N GLU A 126 -12.88 3.52 1.61
CA GLU A 126 -13.82 3.44 2.75
C GLU A 126 -13.67 2.08 3.45
N GLY A 127 -13.35 2.09 4.75
CA GLY A 127 -13.06 0.87 5.52
C GLY A 127 -14.19 0.44 6.47
N ASP A 128 -15.23 1.26 6.62
CA ASP A 128 -16.33 0.99 7.56
C ASP A 128 -16.98 -0.38 7.30
N ARG A 129 -17.00 -1.21 8.33
CA ARG A 129 -17.53 -2.58 8.28
C ARG A 129 -19.05 -2.63 8.10
N GLN A 130 -19.74 -1.52 8.35
CA GLN A 130 -21.18 -1.39 8.10
C GLN A 130 -21.49 -1.20 6.61
N ILE A 131 -20.51 -0.73 5.82
CA ILE A 131 -20.67 -0.55 4.37
C ILE A 131 -20.28 -1.86 3.67
N PRO A 132 -21.18 -2.48 2.88
CA PRO A 132 -20.87 -3.66 2.08
C PRO A 132 -19.63 -3.43 1.22
N LEU A 133 -18.78 -4.46 1.04
CA LEU A 133 -17.52 -4.32 0.32
C LEU A 133 -17.70 -3.70 -1.07
N ALA A 134 -18.76 -4.09 -1.77
CA ALA A 134 -19.08 -3.59 -3.11
C ALA A 134 -19.45 -2.10 -3.16
N GLU A 135 -19.94 -1.54 -2.06
CA GLU A 135 -20.43 -0.16 -2.00
C GLU A 135 -19.36 0.81 -1.50
N ARG A 136 -18.28 0.30 -0.90
CA ARG A 136 -17.15 1.10 -0.44
C ARG A 136 -16.52 1.85 -1.60
N ARG A 137 -16.25 3.13 -1.39
CA ARG A 137 -15.68 4.02 -2.41
C ARG A 137 -14.17 4.15 -2.31
N VAL A 138 -13.56 4.36 -3.47
CA VAL A 138 -12.17 4.77 -3.61
C VAL A 138 -12.07 6.28 -3.36
N GLY A 139 -11.15 6.69 -2.50
CA GLY A 139 -10.85 8.09 -2.21
C GLY A 139 -9.91 8.73 -3.22
N ALA A 140 -9.61 10.02 -3.01
CA ALA A 140 -8.62 10.72 -3.82
C ALA A 140 -7.21 10.14 -3.55
N PRO A 141 -6.46 9.74 -4.60
CA PRO A 141 -5.12 9.20 -4.41
C PRO A 141 -4.13 10.32 -4.06
N LEU A 142 -3.03 9.93 -3.40
CA LEU A 142 -1.92 10.84 -3.14
C LEU A 142 -0.59 10.16 -3.49
N LEU A 143 0.31 10.92 -4.10
CA LEU A 143 1.66 10.46 -4.36
C LEU A 143 2.58 11.07 -3.30
N TRP A 144 3.21 10.19 -2.51
CA TRP A 144 3.97 10.57 -1.32
C TRP A 144 5.41 10.08 -1.42
N SER A 145 6.30 10.88 -0.84
CA SER A 145 7.65 10.49 -0.46
C SER A 145 7.89 11.04 0.94
N PRO A 146 8.65 10.32 1.78
CA PRO A 146 8.99 10.84 3.09
C PRO A 146 9.75 12.16 2.94
N ASN A 147 9.32 13.16 3.69
CA ASN A 147 10.13 14.35 3.91
C ASN A 147 11.33 14.03 4.83
N GLU A 148 12.23 15.00 5.04
CA GLU A 148 13.45 14.77 5.83
C GLU A 148 13.17 14.30 7.27
N GLU A 149 12.10 14.80 7.88
CA GLU A 149 11.72 14.45 9.24
C GLU A 149 11.07 13.05 9.28
N GLU A 150 10.18 12.75 8.34
CA GLU A 150 9.58 11.41 8.18
C GLU A 150 10.65 10.35 7.89
N GLU A 151 11.61 10.63 7.01
CA GLU A 151 12.73 9.73 6.70
C GLU A 151 13.58 9.47 7.95
N ARG A 152 13.85 10.50 8.76
CA ARG A 152 14.61 10.36 10.00
C ARG A 152 13.86 9.50 11.02
N GLN A 153 12.57 9.72 11.21
CA GLN A 153 11.74 8.93 12.12
C GLN A 153 11.71 7.46 11.69
N LEU A 154 11.46 7.19 10.40
CA LEU A 154 11.46 5.85 9.85
C LEU A 154 12.82 5.15 10.00
N SER A 155 13.93 5.87 9.80
CA SER A 155 15.29 5.35 9.98
C SER A 155 15.56 4.97 11.44
N GLN A 156 15.18 5.83 12.39
CA GLN A 156 15.38 5.60 13.82
C GLN A 156 14.59 4.38 14.30
N ASP A 157 13.30 4.31 13.95
CA ASP A 157 12.44 3.17 14.30
C ASP A 157 12.98 1.87 13.69
N TRP A 158 13.46 1.93 12.44
CA TRP A 158 14.02 0.77 11.76
C TRP A 158 15.32 0.29 12.44
N GLU A 159 16.25 1.19 12.76
CA GLU A 159 17.51 0.86 13.43
C GLU A 159 17.25 0.21 14.80
N GLU A 160 16.35 0.79 15.60
CA GLU A 160 15.96 0.25 16.91
C GLU A 160 15.38 -1.16 16.78
N LEU A 161 14.43 -1.36 15.86
CA LEU A 161 13.82 -2.68 15.64
C LEU A 161 14.83 -3.71 15.14
N MET A 162 15.77 -3.32 14.26
CA MET A 162 16.80 -4.22 13.75
C MET A 162 17.82 -4.61 14.82
N ASP A 163 18.22 -3.68 15.70
CA ASP A 163 19.08 -3.97 16.84
C ASP A 163 18.42 -5.00 17.77
N MET A 164 17.13 -4.84 18.07
CA MET A 164 16.38 -5.81 18.87
C MET A 164 16.35 -7.20 18.20
N ILE A 165 16.16 -7.27 16.88
CA ILE A 165 16.17 -8.54 16.13
C ILE A 165 17.56 -9.19 16.18
N VAL A 166 18.63 -8.44 15.96
CA VAL A 166 20.01 -8.95 15.96
C VAL A 166 20.43 -9.45 17.35
N LEU A 167 19.97 -8.78 18.41
CA LEU A 167 20.20 -9.20 19.79
C LEU A 167 19.30 -10.38 20.23
N GLY A 168 18.45 -10.90 19.35
CA GLY A 168 17.52 -12.00 19.66
C GLY A 168 16.36 -11.59 20.57
N GLN A 169 16.10 -10.30 20.76
CA GLN A 169 15.06 -9.74 21.63
C GLN A 169 13.71 -9.58 20.91
N VAL A 170 13.40 -10.48 19.97
CA VAL A 170 12.24 -10.36 19.07
C VAL A 170 10.91 -10.29 19.83
N GLU A 171 10.78 -10.97 20.97
CA GLU A 171 9.58 -10.91 21.82
C GLU A 171 9.29 -9.50 22.35
N ARG A 172 10.32 -8.67 22.49
CA ARG A 172 10.23 -7.32 23.02
C ARG A 172 9.76 -6.31 21.96
N CYS A 173 9.90 -6.64 20.66
CA CYS A 173 9.32 -5.88 19.56
C CYS A 173 7.78 -5.88 19.61
N LEU A 174 7.15 -6.91 20.20
CA LEU A 174 5.69 -6.97 20.35
C LEU A 174 5.17 -5.90 21.33
N LEU A 175 5.98 -5.38 22.25
CA LEU A 175 5.52 -4.35 23.19
C LEU A 175 5.40 -2.97 22.54
N TYR A 176 6.15 -2.70 21.46
CA TYR A 176 6.06 -1.44 20.70
C TYR A 176 4.74 -1.31 19.93
N THR A 177 4.16 -2.42 19.46
CA THR A 177 2.88 -2.39 18.73
C THR A 177 1.65 -2.20 19.63
N TYR A 178 1.76 -2.44 20.95
CA TYR A 178 0.68 -2.21 21.92
C TYR A 178 0.82 -0.92 22.75
N GLY A 179 1.94 -0.18 22.60
CA GLY A 179 2.22 1.04 23.36
C GLY A 179 1.80 2.35 22.70
N ALA A 180 1.37 2.31 21.43
CA ALA A 180 0.85 3.46 20.70
C ALA A 180 -0.67 3.32 20.50
N ALA A 181 -1.43 3.53 21.58
CA ALA A 181 -2.88 3.71 21.57
C ALA A 181 -3.26 4.90 22.44
#